data_AF-A0A2T4CSU3-F1
#
_entry.id   AF-A0A2T4CSU3-F1
#
_cell.length_a   1.000
_cell.length_b   1.000
_cell.length_c   1.000
_cell.angle_alpha   90.00
_cell.angle_beta   90.00
_cell.angle_gamma   90.00
#
_symmetry.space_group_name_H-M   'P 1'
#
loop_
_entity.id
_entity.type
_entity.pdbx_description
1 polymer ?
#
loop_
_entity_poly.entity_id
_entity_poly.type
_entity_poly.pdbx_seq_one_letter_code
_entity_poly.pdbx_strand_id
1 'polypeptide(L)'
;NPYTLNAFHQSYAAGLRRIGLEPNKSEGFDPHGHRHSYGRRLERSGLNPLVIRRCMHHKSLESQVPYTGKGQQEISDELNKATLQLANPESKVKSLDWKELVEHGFDDIDPQGYFTGKHPKLRGK
;
A
#
# COMPACT_ATOMS: atom_id res chain seq x y z
N ASN A 1 -38.47 -11.30 9.58
CA ASN A 1 -38.22 -10.06 8.80
C ASN A 1 -36.80 -9.61 8.98
N PRO A 2 -36.05 -9.33 7.90
CA PRO A 2 -34.72 -8.75 7.99
C PRO A 2 -34.78 -7.36 8.65
N TYR A 3 -33.71 -6.98 9.36
CA TYR A 3 -33.62 -5.65 9.96
C TYR A 3 -33.59 -4.55 8.90
N THR A 4 -34.19 -3.41 9.22
CA THR A 4 -33.86 -2.15 8.54
C THR A 4 -32.43 -1.76 8.89
N LEU A 5 -31.82 -0.90 8.07
CA LEU A 5 -30.46 -0.43 8.33
C LEU A 5 -30.33 0.25 9.70
N ASN A 6 -31.34 1.04 10.09
CA ASN A 6 -31.37 1.70 11.40
C ASN A 6 -31.49 0.70 12.54
N ALA A 7 -32.35 -0.32 12.42
CA ALA A 7 -32.48 -1.35 13.44
C ALA A 7 -31.18 -2.16 13.60
N PHE A 8 -30.48 -2.44 12.49
CA PHE A 8 -29.17 -3.06 12.52
C PHE A 8 -28.14 -2.20 13.27
N HIS A 9 -28.05 -0.90 12.96
CA HIS A 9 -27.12 0.01 13.65
C HIS A 9 -27.41 0.15 15.14
N GLN A 10 -28.69 0.21 15.55
CA GLN A 10 -29.07 0.24 16.96
C GLN A 10 -28.70 -1.05 17.68
N SER A 11 -28.98 -2.20 17.07
CA SER A 11 -28.61 -3.50 17.61
C SER A 11 -27.09 -3.64 17.75
N TYR A 12 -26.34 -3.17 16.75
CA TYR A 12 -24.87 -3.15 16.77
C TYR A 12 -24.35 -2.28 17.93
N ALA A 13 -24.86 -1.06 18.08
CA ALA A 13 -24.48 -0.16 19.15
C ALA A 13 -24.77 -0.72 20.55
N ALA A 14 -25.93 -1.36 20.73
CA ALA A 14 -26.26 -2.07 21.95
C ALA A 14 -25.36 -3.31 22.18
N GLY A 15 -24.88 -3.94 21.11
CA GLY A 15 -23.88 -5.01 21.17
C GLY A 15 -22.54 -4.53 21.71
N LEU A 16 -22.02 -3.42 21.18
CA LEU A 16 -20.78 -2.81 21.68
C LEU A 16 -20.88 -2.44 23.17
N ARG A 17 -21.98 -1.79 23.57
CA ARG A 17 -22.19 -1.40 24.98
C ARG A 17 -22.23 -2.60 25.92
N ARG A 18 -22.78 -3.73 25.49
CA ARG A 18 -22.80 -4.98 26.28
C ARG A 18 -21.41 -5.53 26.57
N ILE A 19 -20.41 -5.22 25.75
CA ILE A 19 -19.01 -5.63 25.96
C ILE A 19 -18.15 -4.49 26.52
N GLY A 20 -18.76 -3.40 26.99
CA GLY A 20 -18.05 -2.27 27.59
C GLY A 20 -17.41 -1.30 26.59
N LEU A 21 -17.83 -1.32 25.32
CA LEU A 21 -17.36 -0.39 24.29
C LEU A 21 -18.46 0.59 23.90
N GLU A 22 -18.09 1.83 23.56
CA GLU A 22 -19.03 2.80 22.97
C GLU A 22 -18.88 2.84 21.44
N PRO A 23 -19.98 3.00 20.68
CA PRO A 23 -19.91 3.22 19.25
C PRO A 23 -19.14 4.50 18.94
N ASN A 24 -18.05 4.34 18.19
CA ASN A 24 -17.15 5.43 17.86
C ASN A 24 -16.53 5.23 16.48
N LYS A 25 -16.85 6.14 15.55
CA LYS A 25 -16.37 6.09 14.17
C LYS A 25 -14.87 6.36 14.07
N SER A 26 -14.30 7.23 14.90
CA SER A 26 -12.87 7.56 14.82
C SER A 26 -12.00 6.37 15.25
N GLU A 27 -12.50 5.55 16.18
CA GLU A 27 -11.83 4.33 16.65
C GLU A 27 -12.19 3.09 15.82
N GLY A 28 -13.10 3.22 14.85
CA GLY A 28 -13.54 2.12 13.98
C GLY A 28 -14.53 1.16 14.64
N PHE A 29 -15.18 1.58 15.73
CA PHE A 29 -16.30 0.90 16.37
C PHE A 29 -17.62 1.24 15.67
N ASP A 30 -17.63 0.98 14.37
CA ASP A 30 -18.81 1.04 13.51
C ASP A 30 -18.73 -0.05 12.41
N PRO A 31 -19.85 -0.45 11.79
CA PRO A 31 -19.85 -1.51 10.78
C PRO A 31 -18.93 -1.22 9.58
N HIS A 32 -18.78 0.03 9.17
CA HIS A 32 -17.87 0.40 8.09
C HIS A 32 -16.41 0.31 8.55
N GLY A 33 -16.10 0.79 9.76
CA GLY A 33 -14.79 0.62 10.39
C GLY A 33 -14.35 -0.84 10.47
N HIS A 34 -15.25 -1.76 10.82
CA HIS A 34 -14.98 -3.20 10.78
C HIS A 34 -14.67 -3.72 9.39
N ARG A 35 -15.33 -3.19 8.36
CA ARG A 35 -15.06 -3.57 6.96
C ARG A 35 -13.66 -3.14 6.51
N HIS A 36 -13.17 -1.98 6.97
CA HIS A 36 -11.77 -1.57 6.78
C HIS A 36 -10.81 -2.47 7.52
N SER A 37 -11.09 -2.78 8.80
CA SER A 37 -10.26 -3.70 9.59
C SER A 37 -10.16 -5.09 8.94
N TYR A 38 -11.24 -5.57 8.33
CA TYR A 38 -11.24 -6.82 7.58
C TYR A 38 -10.36 -6.72 6.32
N GLY A 39 -10.54 -5.69 5.49
CA GLY A 39 -9.74 -5.49 4.27
C GLY A 39 -8.24 -5.40 4.55
N ARG A 40 -7.84 -4.59 5.54
CA ARG A 40 -6.44 -4.46 5.98
C ARG A 40 -5.84 -5.78 6.47
N ARG A 41 -6.60 -6.60 7.21
CA ARG A 41 -6.11 -7.91 7.66
C ARG A 41 -5.86 -8.87 6.50
N LEU A 42 -6.73 -8.85 5.48
CA LEU A 42 -6.53 -9.65 4.27
C LEU A 42 -5.29 -9.23 3.51
N GLU A 43 -5.08 -7.91 3.36
CA GLU A 43 -3.90 -7.34 2.70
C GLU A 43 -2.61 -7.68 3.45
N ARG A 44 -2.56 -7.46 4.77
CA ARG A 44 -1.40 -7.79 5.61
C ARG A 44 -1.04 -9.27 5.62
N SER A 45 -2.00 -10.14 5.32
CA SER A 45 -1.77 -11.59 5.20
C SER A 45 -1.08 -11.96 3.88
N GLY A 46 -0.82 -10.99 2.99
CA GLY A 46 -0.18 -11.20 1.70
C GLY A 46 -1.07 -11.89 0.68
N LEU A 47 -2.40 -11.86 0.86
CA LEU A 47 -3.33 -12.50 -0.07
C LEU A 47 -3.36 -11.77 -1.41
N ASN A 48 -3.54 -12.53 -2.49
CA ASN A 48 -3.66 -11.97 -3.83
C ASN A 48 -4.88 -11.01 -3.92
N PRO A 49 -4.75 -9.82 -4.56
CA PRO A 49 -5.84 -8.85 -4.69
C PRO A 49 -7.15 -9.41 -5.29
N LEU A 50 -7.10 -10.45 -6.13
CA LEU A 50 -8.29 -11.12 -6.65
C LEU A 50 -9.04 -11.90 -5.57
N VAL A 51 -8.31 -12.52 -4.63
CA VAL A 51 -8.87 -13.23 -3.48
C VAL A 51 -9.49 -12.22 -2.52
N ILE A 52 -8.77 -11.12 -2.23
CA ILE A 52 -9.29 -10.04 -1.37
C ILE A 52 -10.59 -9.47 -1.95
N ARG A 53 -10.64 -9.18 -3.26
CA ARG A 53 -11.86 -8.71 -3.94
C ARG A 53 -13.04 -9.66 -3.73
N ARG A 54 -12.80 -10.98 -3.83
CA ARG A 54 -13.82 -12.02 -3.61
C ARG A 54 -14.29 -12.04 -2.15
N CYS A 55 -13.35 -12.00 -1.20
CA CYS A 55 -13.62 -11.95 0.23
C CYS A 55 -14.43 -10.72 0.65
N MET A 56 -14.16 -9.56 0.04
CA MET A 56 -14.84 -8.30 0.32
C MET A 56 -16.12 -8.11 -0.50
N HIS A 57 -16.44 -9.01 -1.43
CA HIS A 57 -17.58 -8.89 -2.36
C HIS A 57 -17.56 -7.60 -3.19
N HIS A 58 -16.38 -7.21 -3.68
CA HIS A 58 -16.23 -6.02 -4.50
C HIS A 58 -16.37 -6.31 -6.00
N LYS A 59 -16.93 -5.34 -6.74
CA LYS A 59 -17.14 -5.46 -8.19
C LYS A 59 -15.84 -5.39 -8.98
N SER A 60 -14.88 -4.57 -8.52
CA SER A 60 -13.60 -4.34 -9.18
C SER A 60 -12.44 -4.32 -8.17
N LEU A 61 -11.21 -4.38 -8.66
CA LEU A 61 -10.02 -4.30 -7.80
C LEU A 61 -9.89 -2.91 -7.17
N GLU A 62 -10.27 -1.86 -7.89
CA GLU A 62 -10.21 -0.47 -7.45
C GLU A 62 -11.15 -0.23 -6.27
N SER A 63 -12.30 -0.91 -6.25
CA SER A 63 -13.29 -0.81 -5.16
C SER A 63 -12.76 -1.28 -3.80
N GLN A 64 -11.67 -2.07 -3.78
CA GLN A 64 -11.07 -2.57 -2.54
C GLN A 64 -10.02 -1.63 -1.95
N VAL A 65 -9.42 -0.77 -2.77
CA VAL A 65 -8.33 0.15 -2.38
C VAL A 65 -8.65 0.95 -1.13
N PRO A 66 -9.85 1.54 -0.96
CA PRO A 66 -10.17 2.28 0.26
C PRO A 66 -10.09 1.44 1.53
N TYR A 67 -10.35 0.13 1.44
CA TYR A 67 -10.45 -0.78 2.58
C TYR A 67 -9.15 -1.53 2.89
N THR A 68 -8.19 -1.56 1.96
CA THR A 68 -6.91 -2.25 2.11
C THR A 68 -5.75 -1.30 2.39
N GLY A 69 -5.96 0.02 2.31
CA GLY A 69 -4.93 1.02 2.61
C GLY A 69 -4.49 1.00 4.07
N LYS A 70 -3.20 1.28 4.30
CA LYS A 70 -2.58 1.40 5.63
C LYS A 70 -3.35 2.38 6.53
N GLY A 71 -3.47 2.05 7.81
CA GLY A 71 -4.01 2.95 8.83
C GLY A 71 -3.06 4.12 9.12
N GLN A 72 -3.56 5.15 9.80
CA GLN A 72 -2.75 6.34 10.14
C GLN A 72 -1.51 5.98 10.95
N GLN A 73 -1.63 5.12 11.96
CA GLN A 73 -0.49 4.66 12.74
C GLN A 73 0.57 3.96 11.88
N GLU A 74 0.17 3.06 10.98
CA GLU A 74 1.10 2.36 10.08
C GLU A 74 1.80 3.32 9.12
N ILE A 75 1.10 4.36 8.65
CA ILE A 75 1.69 5.42 7.82
C ILE A 75 2.73 6.18 8.64
N SER A 76 2.39 6.60 9.87
CA SER A 76 3.33 7.28 10.77
C SER A 76 4.55 6.42 11.08
N ASP A 77 4.37 5.12 11.33
CA ASP A 77 5.47 4.19 11.61
C ASP A 77 6.39 4.02 10.40
N GLU A 78 5.84 3.92 9.18
CA GLU A 78 6.63 3.84 7.94
C GLU A 78 7.42 5.13 7.69
N LEU A 79 6.79 6.30 7.92
CA LEU A 79 7.46 7.59 7.78
C LEU A 79 8.58 7.75 8.80
N ASN A 80 8.35 7.36 10.06
CA ASN A 80 9.37 7.39 11.10
C ASN A 80 10.56 6.49 10.73
N LYS A 81 10.29 5.28 10.22
CA LYS A 81 11.33 4.37 9.73
C LYS A 81 12.14 5.00 8.59
N ALA A 82 11.49 5.65 7.64
CA ALA A 82 12.17 6.36 6.55
C ALA A 82 13.04 7.52 7.08
N THR A 83 12.54 8.30 8.04
CA THR A 83 13.32 9.36 8.69
C THR A 83 14.58 8.82 9.37
N LEU A 84 14.48 7.70 10.09
CA LEU A 84 15.63 7.06 10.72
C LEU A 84 16.66 6.56 9.69
N GLN A 85 16.20 6.04 8.55
CA GLN A 85 17.10 5.61 7.46
C GLN A 85 17.85 6.79 6.83
N LEU A 86 17.20 7.94 6.68
CA LEU A 86 17.82 9.15 6.15
C LEU A 86 18.83 9.76 7.15
N ALA A 87 18.54 9.67 8.45
CA ALA A 87 19.43 10.17 9.49
C ALA A 87 20.67 9.29 9.72
N ASN A 88 20.66 8.04 9.24
CA ASN A 88 21.79 7.13 9.37
C ASN A 88 22.98 7.62 8.52
N PRO A 89 24.12 8.03 9.12
CA PRO A 89 25.30 8.47 8.37
C PRO A 89 25.97 7.34 7.58
N GLU A 90 25.70 6.07 7.92
CA GLU A 90 26.13 4.89 7.16
C GLU A 90 25.15 4.52 6.03
N SER A 91 24.06 5.27 5.86
CA SER A 91 23.14 5.14 4.73
C SER A 91 23.91 5.47 3.46
N LYS A 92 24.56 4.45 2.90
CA LYS A 92 25.20 4.45 1.59
C LYS A 92 24.12 4.54 0.52
N VAL A 93 23.38 5.65 0.47
CA VAL A 93 22.95 6.12 -0.84
C VAL A 93 24.26 6.51 -1.51
N LYS A 94 24.86 5.55 -2.24
CA LYS A 94 26.00 5.83 -3.12
C LYS A 94 25.61 7.10 -3.88
N SER A 95 26.45 8.12 -3.83
CA SER A 95 26.28 9.27 -4.72
C SER A 95 26.09 8.72 -6.12
N LEU A 96 25.02 9.10 -6.81
CA LEU A 96 24.79 8.69 -8.19
C LEU A 96 26.02 9.10 -9.00
N ASP A 97 26.86 8.13 -9.36
CA ASP A 97 27.92 8.35 -10.32
C ASP A 97 27.33 8.10 -11.71
N TRP A 98 27.18 9.19 -12.45
CA TRP A 98 26.72 9.14 -13.84
C TRP A 98 27.59 8.23 -14.71
N LYS A 99 28.87 8.02 -14.36
CA LYS A 99 29.73 7.08 -15.09
C LYS A 99 29.33 5.63 -14.82
N GLU A 100 29.12 5.24 -13.56
CA GLU A 100 28.72 3.88 -13.15
C GLU A 100 27.33 3.53 -13.72
N LEU A 101 26.42 4.50 -13.81
CA LEU A 101 25.09 4.32 -14.44
C LEU A 101 25.14 4.10 -15.95
N VAL A 102 26.01 4.81 -16.67
CA VAL A 102 26.11 4.72 -18.14
C VAL A 102 26.98 3.53 -18.57
N GLU A 103 27.79 2.97 -17.67
CA GLU A 103 28.65 1.81 -17.95
C GLU A 103 27.85 0.52 -18.25
N HIS A 104 26.72 0.33 -17.55
CA HIS A 104 25.86 -0.85 -17.71
C HIS A 104 24.38 -0.53 -17.98
N GLY A 105 23.96 0.73 -17.84
CA GLY A 105 22.55 1.12 -17.91
C GLY A 105 21.91 1.11 -19.30
N PHE A 106 22.66 0.69 -20.33
CA PHE A 106 22.16 0.58 -21.70
C PHE A 106 22.32 -0.82 -22.29
N ASP A 107 22.73 -1.83 -21.52
CA ASP A 107 22.91 -3.20 -22.04
C ASP A 107 21.57 -3.82 -22.50
N ASP A 108 20.45 -3.37 -21.94
CA ASP A 108 19.08 -3.77 -22.31
C ASP A 108 18.54 -3.02 -23.54
N ILE A 109 18.99 -1.78 -23.76
CA ILE A 109 18.52 -0.89 -24.84
C ILE A 109 19.42 -0.95 -26.07
N ASP A 110 20.73 -1.08 -25.88
CA ASP A 110 21.76 -1.13 -26.92
C ASP A 110 22.79 -2.26 -26.63
N PRO A 111 22.34 -3.53 -26.62
CA PRO A 111 23.20 -4.69 -26.33
C PRO A 111 24.38 -4.84 -27.30
N GLN A 112 24.34 -4.15 -28.44
CA GLN A 112 25.37 -4.21 -29.48
C GLN A 112 26.29 -2.99 -29.48
N GLY A 113 26.08 -2.01 -28.57
CA GLY A 113 26.90 -0.81 -28.42
C GLY A 113 26.95 0.05 -29.69
N TYR A 114 25.88 0.08 -30.48
CA TYR A 114 25.85 0.86 -31.71
C TYR A 114 25.61 2.35 -31.45
N PHE A 115 24.85 2.65 -30.40
CA PHE A 115 24.38 3.98 -30.05
C PHE A 115 25.06 4.52 -28.78
N THR A 116 25.60 3.64 -27.94
CA THR A 116 26.19 3.96 -26.62
C THR A 116 27.65 3.44 -26.51
N GLY A 117 28.38 3.89 -25.48
CA GLY A 117 29.79 3.51 -25.24
C GLY A 117 30.85 4.51 -25.74
N LYS A 118 32.14 4.19 -25.55
CA LYS A 118 33.28 5.09 -25.85
C LYS A 118 33.45 5.43 -27.34
N HIS A 119 32.96 4.56 -28.22
CA HIS A 119 33.10 4.68 -29.68
C HIS A 119 31.81 4.25 -30.41
N PRO A 120 30.73 5.07 -30.38
CA PRO A 120 29.47 4.74 -31.03
C PRO A 120 29.64 4.65 -32.55
N LYS A 121 29.11 3.56 -33.14
CA LYS A 121 29.29 3.24 -34.57
C LYS A 121 28.29 3.95 -35.48
N LEU A 122 27.10 4.28 -34.95
CA LEU A 122 26.05 4.98 -35.68
C LEU A 122 25.93 6.41 -35.18
N ARG A 123 26.93 7.26 -35.48
CA ARG A 123 26.72 8.70 -35.48
C ARG A 123 26.28 9.09 -36.89
N GLY A 124 25.01 9.47 -37.04
CA GLY A 124 24.49 10.03 -38.27
C GLY A 124 25.33 11.22 -38.73
N LYS A 125 25.40 11.41 -40.06
CA LYS A 125 25.98 12.60 -40.69
C LYS A 125 25.25 13.87 -40.29
#